data_AF-A0A2W6AC70-F1
#
_entry.id   AF-A0A2W6AC70-F1
#
_cell.length_a   1.000
_cell.length_b   1.000
_cell.length_c   1.000
_cell.angle_alpha   90.00
_cell.angle_beta   90.00
_cell.angle_gamma   90.00
#
_symmetry.space_group_name_H-M   'P 1'
#
loop_
_entity.id
_entity.type
_entity.pdbx_description
1 polymer ?
#
loop_
_entity_poly.entity_id
_entity_poly.type
_entity_poly.pdbx_seq_one_letter_code
_entity_poly.pdbx_strand_id
1 'polypeptide(L)' 'RLPERAPREITSAALFLASDESSYVNGATFLVDGGLTAAYVTPEQ' A
#
# COMPACT_ATOMS: atom_id res chain seq x y z
N ARG A 1 -3.09 -5.23 21.38
CA ARG A 1 -4.17 -5.08 20.38
C ARG A 1 -3.63 -4.17 19.29
N LEU A 2 -2.92 -4.73 18.31
CA LEU A 2 -2.44 -3.94 17.18
C LEU A 2 -3.69 -3.38 16.47
N PRO A 3 -3.74 -2.07 16.16
CA PRO A 3 -4.79 -1.58 15.29
C PRO A 3 -4.64 -2.36 13.98
N GLU A 4 -5.62 -3.21 13.68
CA GLU A 4 -5.74 -3.83 12.36
C GLU A 4 -5.50 -2.74 11.33
N ARG A 5 -4.57 -2.96 10.38
CA ARG A 5 -4.14 -2.02 9.33
C ARG A 5 -5.29 -1.07 9.00
N ALA A 6 -5.14 0.21 9.33
CA ALA A 6 -6.30 1.07 9.48
C ALA A 6 -7.04 1.14 8.13
N PRO A 7 -8.34 0.81 8.05
CA PRO A 7 -9.08 0.82 6.79
C PRO A 7 -8.91 2.12 5.99
N ARG A 8 -8.64 3.23 6.70
CA ARG A 8 -8.31 4.55 6.13
C ARG A 8 -7.16 4.53 5.14
N GLU A 9 -6.11 3.75 5.36
CA GLU A 9 -4.91 3.72 4.49
C GLU A 9 -5.27 3.15 3.12
N ILE A 10 -6.04 2.06 3.11
CA ILE A 10 -6.57 1.44 1.88
C ILE A 10 -7.60 2.36 1.21
N THR A 11 -8.50 2.97 1.97
CA THR A 11 -9.50 3.91 1.42
C THR A 11 -8.84 5.09 0.72
N SER A 12 -7.81 5.69 1.32
CA SER A 12 -7.09 6.81 0.69
C SER A 12 -6.36 6.39 -0.58
N ALA A 13 -5.76 5.20 -0.60
CA ALA A 13 -5.12 4.66 -1.79
C ALA A 13 -6.13 4.37 -2.91
N ALA A 14 -7.28 3.78 -2.57
CA ALA A 14 -8.36 3.56 -3.53
C ALA A 14 -8.94 4.87 -4.05
N LEU A 15 -9.07 5.89 -3.19
CA LEU A 15 -9.52 7.23 -3.58
C LEU A 15 -8.57 7.87 -4.58
N PHE A 16 -7.25 7.78 -4.34
CA PHE A 16 -6.24 8.24 -5.30
C PHE A 16 -6.33 7.51 -6.64
N LEU A 17 -6.46 6.18 -6.65
CA LEU A 17 -6.59 5.41 -7.89
C LEU A 17 -7.91 5.68 -8.64
N ALA A 18 -8.93 6.20 -7.95
CA ALA A 18 -10.20 6.59 -8.55
C ALA A 18 -10.22 8.05 -9.05
N SER A 19 -9.18 8.83 -8.75
CA SER A 19 -9.12 10.26 -9.07
C SER A 19 -8.25 10.56 -10.29
N ASP A 20 -8.41 11.76 -10.86
CA ASP A 20 -7.73 12.20 -12.08
C ASP A 20 -6.19 12.29 -11.89
N GLU A 21 -5.73 12.45 -10.65
CA GLU A 21 -4.31 12.42 -10.27
C GLU A 21 -3.62 11.10 -10.62
N SER A 22 -4.38 10.01 -10.78
CA SER A 22 -3.88 8.70 -11.18
C SER A 22 -4.05 8.41 -12.68
N SER A 23 -4.35 9.42 -13.51
CA SER A 23 -4.64 9.25 -14.95
C SER A 23 -3.57 8.50 -15.78
N TYR A 24 -2.34 8.41 -15.28
CA TYR A 24 -1.24 7.66 -15.91
C TYR A 24 -0.82 6.39 -15.14
N VAL A 25 -1.52 6.04 -14.06
CA VAL A 25 -1.21 4.87 -13.21
C VAL A 25 -2.16 3.73 -13.59
N ASN A 26 -1.73 2.88 -14.53
CA ASN A 26 -2.49 1.71 -14.99
C ASN A 26 -1.59 0.46 -15.04
N GLY A 27 -2.18 -0.72 -14.83
CA GLY A 27 -1.48 -2.01 -14.90
C GLY A 27 -0.46 -2.24 -13.79
N ALA A 28 -0.42 -1.36 -12.79
CA ALA A 28 0.52 -1.43 -11.68
C ALA A 28 -0.06 -2.17 -10.48
N THR A 29 0.78 -2.91 -9.76
CA THR A 29 0.44 -3.40 -8.41
C THR A 29 0.74 -2.28 -7.42
N PHE A 30 -0.31 -1.63 -6.89
CA PHE A 30 -0.18 -0.51 -5.97
C PHE A 30 -0.19 -0.98 -4.50
N LEU A 31 0.99 -1.15 -3.92
CA LEU A 31 1.17 -1.74 -2.57
C LEU A 31 0.95 -0.72 -1.45
N VAL A 32 0.14 -1.10 -0.45
CA VAL A 32 -0.13 -0.33 0.77
C VAL A 32 0.05 -1.26 1.97
N ASP A 33 1.31 -1.52 2.33
CA ASP A 33 1.68 -2.57 3.28
C ASP A 33 2.71 -2.14 4.32
N GLY A 34 2.99 -0.84 4.42
CA GLY A 34 3.99 -0.29 5.33
C GLY A 34 5.43 -0.64 4.95
N GLY A 35 5.69 -1.04 3.70
CA GLY A 35 7.02 -1.39 3.21
C GLY A 35 7.42 -2.84 3.45
N LEU A 36 6.49 -3.70 3.91
CA LEU A 36 6.76 -5.09 4.20
C LEU A 36 7.28 -5.85 2.97
N THR A 37 6.69 -5.62 1.79
CA THR A 37 7.12 -6.27 0.54
C THR A 37 8.50 -5.80 0.10
N ALA A 38 8.94 -4.61 0.50
CA ALA A 38 10.25 -4.06 0.17
C ALA A 38 11.31 -4.34 1.25
N ALA A 39 10.91 -4.86 2.42
CA ALA A 39 11.82 -5.10 3.53
C ALA A 39 12.69 -6.34 3.25
N TYR A 40 14.01 -6.16 3.30
CA TYR A 40 14.93 -7.29 3.39
C TYR A 40 14.96 -7.78 4.84
N VAL A 41 14.50 -9.01 5.08
CA VAL A 41 14.72 -9.67 6.36
C VAL A 41 16.11 -10.31 6.34
N THR A 42 16.98 -9.88 7.26
CA THR A 42 18.19 -10.66 7.55
C THR A 42 17.74 -12.02 8.07
N PRO A 43 18.14 -13.15 7.47
CA PRO A 43 17.80 -14.45 8.03
C PRO A 43 18.35 -14.53 9.46
N GLU A 44 17.49 -14.88 10.41
CA GLU A 44 17.90 -15.21 11.77
C GLU A 44 18.94 -16.34 11.67
N GLN A 45 20.14 -16.14 12.23
CA GLN A 45 21.18 -17.16 12.27
C GLN A 45 20.76 -18.37 13.11
#